data_AF-A0A956BSH0-F1
#
_entry.id   AF-A0A956BSH0-F1
#
_cell.length_a   1.000
_cell.length_b   1.000
_cell.length_c   1.000
_cell.angle_alpha   90.00
_cell.angle_beta   90.00
_cell.angle_gamma   90.00
#
_symmetry.space_group_name_H-M   'P 1'
#
loop_
_entity.id
_entity.type
_entity.pdbx_description
1 polymer ?
#
loop_
_entity_poly.entity_id
_entity_poly.type
_entity_poly.pdbx_seq_one_letter_code
_entity_poly.pdbx_strand_id
1 'polypeptide(L)'
;MSQRILIGLVKGLTLGVLLGSLFHFGLGWRVTPGLLGYLIAMGVGATAGILAGRPPWLHEAWIESLLKGVFGLAVGAAVYWVAVRFLTFEMAFDVFGAPASSPWTSLPLLYAPPIAMLFALIVELDNGASSKPGAGKPGMPKPGAGKPGAAKPKPAGGGAG
;
A
#
# COMPACT_ATOMS: atom_id res chain seq x y z
N MET A 1 -6.53 5.41 16.87
CA MET A 1 -5.86 6.38 15.97
C MET A 1 -4.39 6.02 15.76
N SER A 2 -3.57 5.90 16.82
CA SER A 2 -2.11 5.72 16.74
C SER A 2 -1.64 4.47 15.98
N GLN A 3 -2.33 3.33 16.13
CA GLN A 3 -1.96 2.11 15.40
C GLN A 3 -2.10 2.25 13.87
N ARG A 4 -3.08 3.02 13.39
CA ARG A 4 -3.28 3.23 11.95
C ARG A 4 -2.18 4.11 11.37
N ILE A 5 -1.82 5.17 12.09
CA ILE A 5 -0.69 6.03 11.72
C ILE A 5 0.58 5.19 11.60
N LEU A 6 0.87 4.35 12.61
CA LEU A 6 2.03 3.48 12.59
C LEU A 6 2.02 2.50 11.40
N ILE A 7 0.89 1.86 11.13
CA ILE A 7 0.76 0.93 10.00
C ILE A 7 1.00 1.64 8.66
N GLY A 8 0.42 2.82 8.46
CA GLY A 8 0.61 3.61 7.24
C GLY A 8 2.06 4.03 7.04
N LEU A 9 2.71 4.53 8.10
CA LEU A 9 4.12 4.91 8.08
C LEU A 9 5.03 3.72 7.76
N VAL A 10 4.84 2.57 8.42
CA VAL A 10 5.67 1.38 8.22
C VAL A 10 5.49 0.80 6.82
N LYS A 11 4.25 0.68 6.33
CA LYS A 11 3.98 0.20 4.97
C LYS A 11 4.63 1.11 3.93
N GLY A 12 4.41 2.42 4.05
CA GLY A 12 4.95 3.38 3.10
C GLY A 12 6.48 3.46 3.15
N LEU A 13 7.08 3.42 4.34
CA LEU A 13 8.53 3.34 4.48
C LEU A 13 9.09 2.09 3.81
N THR A 14 8.50 0.93 4.11
CA THR A 14 8.94 -0.35 3.52
C THR A 14 8.85 -0.31 2.00
N LEU A 15 7.71 0.15 1.46
CA LEU A 15 7.50 0.24 0.02
C LEU A 15 8.46 1.23 -0.64
N GLY A 16 8.64 2.41 -0.06
CA GLY A 16 9.51 3.43 -0.63
C GLY A 16 10.99 3.04 -0.56
N VAL A 17 11.43 2.33 0.49
CA VAL A 17 12.78 1.74 0.54
C VAL A 17 12.95 0.67 -0.52
N LEU A 18 11.96 -0.22 -0.70
CA LEU A 18 12.00 -1.26 -1.74
C LEU A 18 12.08 -0.65 -3.14
N LEU A 19 11.21 0.31 -3.45
CA LEU A 19 11.19 0.98 -4.76
C LEU A 19 12.44 1.83 -4.99
N GLY A 20 12.86 2.61 -3.99
CA GLY A 20 14.10 3.39 -4.06
C GLY A 20 15.32 2.49 -4.30
N SER A 21 15.38 1.35 -3.62
CA SER A 21 16.45 0.35 -3.80
C SER A 21 16.38 -0.32 -5.16
N LEU A 22 15.18 -0.63 -5.66
CA LEU A 22 14.98 -1.19 -7.00
C LEU A 22 15.51 -0.24 -8.08
N PHE A 23 15.16 1.05 -8.02
CA PHE A 23 15.66 2.03 -8.99
C PHE A 23 17.18 2.22 -8.85
N HIS A 24 17.66 2.36 -7.62
CA HIS A 24 19.05 2.67 -7.36
C HIS A 24 20.01 1.51 -7.65
N PHE A 25 19.75 0.33 -7.06
CA PHE A 25 20.61 -0.86 -7.20
C PHE A 25 20.17 -1.79 -8.32
N GLY A 26 18.87 -1.95 -8.53
CA GLY A 26 18.33 -2.85 -9.55
C GLY A 26 18.51 -2.31 -10.97
N LEU A 27 18.17 -1.04 -11.20
CA LEU A 27 18.30 -0.38 -12.51
C LEU A 27 19.57 0.45 -12.66
N GLY A 28 20.35 0.63 -11.57
CA GLY A 28 21.55 1.48 -11.57
C GLY A 28 21.26 2.97 -11.69
N TRP A 29 20.00 3.40 -11.52
CA TRP A 29 19.57 4.80 -11.62
C TRP A 29 19.89 5.54 -10.33
N ARG A 30 21.17 5.83 -10.12
CA ARG A 30 21.66 6.45 -8.88
C ARG A 30 21.29 7.93 -8.78
N VAL A 31 21.27 8.63 -9.91
CA VAL A 31 20.97 10.06 -10.05
C VAL A 31 19.92 10.23 -11.14
N THR A 32 18.74 10.75 -10.79
CA THR A 32 17.56 10.84 -11.65
C THR A 32 16.95 12.25 -11.61
N PRO A 33 17.62 13.26 -12.21
CA PRO A 33 17.16 14.64 -12.18
C PRO A 33 15.99 14.87 -13.16
N GLY A 34 15.34 16.02 -13.01
CA GLY A 34 14.32 16.49 -13.96
C GLY A 34 13.14 15.53 -14.11
N LEU A 35 12.74 15.27 -15.36
CA LEU A 35 11.55 14.46 -15.69
C LEU A 35 11.62 13.05 -15.12
N LEU A 36 12.78 12.39 -15.13
CA LEU A 36 12.90 11.02 -14.63
C LEU A 36 12.58 10.95 -13.12
N GLY A 37 13.06 11.93 -12.35
CA GLY A 37 12.72 12.03 -10.93
C GLY A 37 11.23 12.20 -10.69
N TYR A 38 10.54 13.02 -11.51
CA TYR A 38 9.09 13.13 -11.48
C TYR A 38 8.39 11.81 -11.79
N LEU A 39 8.78 11.11 -12.85
CA LEU A 39 8.17 9.84 -13.24
C LEU A 39 8.34 8.77 -12.15
N ILE A 40 9.51 8.70 -11.54
CA ILE A 40 9.76 7.81 -10.41
C ILE A 40 8.91 8.21 -9.20
N ALA A 41 8.87 9.50 -8.85
CA ALA A 41 8.06 9.99 -7.73
C ALA A 41 6.55 9.71 -7.93
N MET A 42 6.04 9.94 -9.14
CA MET A 42 4.68 9.59 -9.55
C MET A 42 4.44 8.08 -9.42
N GLY A 43 5.35 7.26 -9.97
CA GLY A 43 5.26 5.80 -9.89
C GLY A 43 5.27 5.28 -8.45
N VAL A 44 6.11 5.86 -7.59
CA VAL A 44 6.18 5.56 -6.15
C VAL A 44 4.87 5.93 -5.46
N GLY A 45 4.34 7.13 -5.72
CA GLY A 45 3.05 7.58 -5.18
C GLY A 45 1.90 6.68 -5.65
N ALA A 46 1.84 6.33 -6.93
CA ALA A 46 0.83 5.42 -7.46
C ALA A 46 0.90 4.02 -6.82
N THR A 47 2.11 3.48 -6.70
CA THR A 47 2.32 2.16 -6.09
C THR A 47 1.94 2.18 -4.61
N ALA A 48 2.25 3.26 -3.88
CA ALA A 48 1.81 3.45 -2.51
C ALA A 48 0.28 3.54 -2.40
N GLY A 49 -0.38 4.24 -3.33
CA GLY A 49 -1.84 4.32 -3.40
C GLY A 49 -2.51 2.95 -3.55
N ILE A 50 -1.98 2.15 -4.47
CA ILE A 50 -2.53 0.82 -4.81
C ILE A 50 -2.31 -0.16 -3.64
N LEU A 51 -1.12 -0.17 -3.05
CA LEU A 51 -0.69 -1.21 -2.09
C LEU A 51 -0.95 -0.87 -0.62
N ALA A 52 -1.05 0.40 -0.25
CA ALA A 52 -1.40 0.78 1.12
C ALA A 52 -2.91 0.60 1.41
N GLY A 53 -3.72 0.57 0.35
CA GLY A 53 -5.18 0.50 0.37
C GLY A 53 -5.76 -0.89 0.68
N ARG A 54 -7.07 -1.01 0.46
CA ARG A 54 -7.70 -2.34 0.34
C ARG A 54 -7.07 -3.08 -0.86
N PRO A 55 -6.84 -4.39 -0.74
CA PRO A 55 -6.18 -5.12 -1.80
C PRO A 55 -6.97 -5.08 -3.12
N PRO A 56 -6.33 -4.76 -4.27
CA PRO A 56 -7.01 -4.57 -5.56
C PRO A 56 -7.68 -5.84 -6.11
N TRP A 57 -7.28 -7.03 -5.63
CA TRP A 57 -7.87 -8.31 -6.02
C TRP A 57 -9.22 -8.61 -5.36
N LEU A 58 -9.72 -7.72 -4.50
CA LEU A 58 -11.09 -7.80 -4.00
C LEU A 58 -12.05 -7.14 -4.99
N HIS A 59 -13.08 -7.86 -5.43
CA HIS A 59 -14.04 -7.38 -6.44
C HIS A 59 -14.69 -6.02 -6.14
N GLU A 60 -14.83 -5.67 -4.86
CA GLU A 60 -15.40 -4.39 -4.43
C GLU A 60 -14.37 -3.25 -4.34
N ALA A 61 -13.08 -3.54 -4.36
CA ALA A 61 -12.02 -2.59 -4.03
C ALA A 61 -11.12 -2.20 -5.21
N TRP A 62 -11.26 -2.82 -6.39
CA TRP A 62 -10.38 -2.56 -7.52
C TRP A 62 -10.48 -1.11 -8.03
N ILE A 63 -11.69 -0.53 -8.07
CA ILE A 63 -11.92 0.87 -8.49
C ILE A 63 -11.32 1.83 -7.46
N GLU A 64 -11.54 1.55 -6.17
CA GLU A 64 -10.99 2.33 -5.06
C GLU A 64 -9.45 2.34 -5.11
N SER A 65 -8.84 1.17 -5.31
CA SER A 65 -7.39 1.03 -5.45
C SER A 65 -6.86 1.74 -6.70
N LEU A 66 -7.54 1.64 -7.84
CA LEU A 66 -7.17 2.35 -9.06
C LEU A 66 -7.23 3.88 -8.85
N LEU A 67 -8.29 4.39 -8.24
CA LEU A 67 -8.44 5.82 -7.95
C LEU A 67 -7.35 6.30 -7.01
N LYS A 68 -7.00 5.52 -5.98
CA LYS A 68 -5.88 5.80 -5.06
C LYS A 68 -4.54 5.77 -5.79
N GLY A 69 -4.36 4.89 -6.76
CA GLY A 69 -3.19 4.86 -7.63
C GLY A 69 -3.06 6.13 -8.47
N VAL A 70 -4.15 6.54 -9.15
CA VAL A 70 -4.16 7.77 -9.97
C VAL A 70 -3.93 9.01 -9.10
N PHE A 71 -4.59 9.10 -7.94
CA PHE A 71 -4.34 10.18 -7.00
C PHE A 71 -2.90 10.17 -6.47
N GLY A 72 -2.33 8.97 -6.29
CA GLY A 72 -0.92 8.79 -5.94
C GLY A 72 0.05 9.35 -6.97
N LEU A 73 -0.28 9.32 -8.26
CA LEU A 73 0.52 10.01 -9.28
C LEU A 73 0.60 11.52 -8.99
N ALA A 74 -0.54 12.15 -8.73
CA ALA A 74 -0.61 13.58 -8.44
C ALA A 74 0.11 13.93 -7.12
N VAL A 75 -0.08 13.14 -6.06
CA VAL A 75 0.60 13.35 -4.78
C VAL A 75 2.12 13.16 -4.94
N GLY A 76 2.56 12.11 -5.63
CA GLY A 76 3.97 11.88 -5.91
C GLY A 76 4.63 13.04 -6.65
N ALA A 77 3.98 13.52 -7.72
CA ALA A 77 4.44 14.71 -8.45
C ALA A 77 4.48 15.97 -7.57
N ALA A 78 3.43 16.21 -6.78
CA ALA A 78 3.32 17.40 -5.94
C ALA A 78 4.37 17.42 -4.83
N VAL A 79 4.57 16.31 -4.12
CA VAL A 79 5.58 16.21 -3.04
C VAL A 79 6.98 16.36 -3.62
N TYR A 80 7.26 15.72 -4.76
CA TYR A 80 8.54 15.87 -5.44
C TYR A 80 8.79 17.30 -5.93
N TRP A 81 7.77 17.96 -6.49
CA TRP A 81 7.83 19.36 -6.88
C TRP A 81 8.17 20.27 -5.68
N VAL A 82 7.50 20.08 -4.54
CA VAL A 82 7.80 20.83 -3.31
C VAL A 82 9.25 20.60 -2.88
N ALA A 83 9.70 19.35 -2.89
CA ALA A 83 11.07 19.00 -2.50
C ALA A 83 12.12 19.68 -3.39
N VAL A 84 11.98 19.57 -4.72
CA VAL A 84 12.90 20.19 -5.67
C VAL A 84 12.85 21.72 -5.60
N ARG A 85 11.68 22.31 -5.37
CA ARG A 85 11.49 23.76 -5.42
C ARG A 85 11.97 24.48 -4.15
N PHE A 86 11.80 23.86 -2.99
CA PHE A 86 11.97 24.53 -1.70
C PHE A 86 12.95 23.83 -0.75
N LEU A 87 13.19 22.53 -0.93
CA LEU A 87 13.98 21.72 0.01
C LEU A 87 15.27 21.20 -0.60
N THR A 88 15.61 21.58 -1.84
CA THR A 88 16.79 21.07 -2.53
C THR A 88 18.08 21.66 -1.96
N PHE A 89 19.07 20.79 -1.77
CA PHE A 89 20.45 21.14 -1.43
C PHE A 89 21.38 20.04 -1.96
N GLU A 90 22.65 20.40 -2.15
CA GLU A 90 23.67 19.48 -2.66
C GLU A 90 24.29 18.65 -1.53
N MET A 91 24.55 17.38 -1.81
CA MET A 91 25.23 16.50 -0.87
C MET A 91 26.73 16.82 -0.83
N ALA A 92 27.30 16.99 0.36
CA ALA A 92 28.72 17.34 0.53
C ALA A 92 29.69 16.16 0.26
N PHE A 93 29.17 14.94 0.13
CA PHE A 93 29.95 13.71 -0.02
C PHE A 93 29.20 12.70 -0.90
N ASP A 94 29.92 11.68 -1.37
CA ASP A 94 29.36 10.57 -2.15
C ASP A 94 28.37 9.77 -1.30
N VAL A 95 27.17 9.57 -1.82
CA VAL A 95 26.07 8.94 -1.07
C VAL A 95 25.54 7.78 -1.88
N PHE A 96 25.72 6.56 -1.35
CA PHE A 96 25.29 5.32 -2.01
C PHE A 96 25.80 5.20 -3.46
N GLY A 97 27.03 5.67 -3.75
CA GLY A 97 27.58 5.61 -5.11
C GLY A 97 27.02 6.64 -6.09
N ALA A 98 26.23 7.61 -5.61
CA ALA A 98 26.01 8.89 -6.29
C ALA A 98 27.15 9.87 -5.94
N PRO A 99 27.67 10.65 -6.90
CA PRO A 99 28.77 11.59 -6.65
C PRO A 99 28.38 12.69 -5.66
N ALA A 100 29.37 13.21 -4.93
CA ALA A 100 29.28 14.46 -4.19
C ALA A 100 28.78 15.59 -5.11
N SER A 101 28.19 16.63 -4.53
CA SER A 101 27.45 17.72 -5.18
C SER A 101 26.13 17.32 -5.88
N SER A 102 25.76 16.03 -5.90
CA SER A 102 24.43 15.64 -6.39
C SER A 102 23.33 16.22 -5.48
N PRO A 103 22.27 16.85 -6.02
CA PRO A 103 21.12 17.26 -5.23
C PRO A 103 20.46 16.04 -4.60
N TRP A 104 20.10 16.08 -3.31
CA TRP A 104 19.48 14.92 -2.65
C TRP A 104 18.16 14.51 -3.31
N THR A 105 17.42 15.48 -3.89
CA THR A 105 16.17 15.25 -4.61
C THR A 105 16.38 14.48 -5.91
N SER A 106 17.61 14.36 -6.40
CA SER A 106 17.92 13.53 -7.57
C SER A 106 18.21 12.08 -7.20
N LEU A 107 18.20 11.70 -5.91
CA LEU A 107 18.56 10.36 -5.45
C LEU A 107 17.30 9.56 -5.10
N PRO A 108 16.86 8.58 -5.93
CA PRO A 108 15.63 7.81 -5.69
C PRO A 108 15.56 7.17 -4.32
N LEU A 109 16.72 6.74 -3.81
CA LEU A 109 16.84 6.11 -2.50
C LEU A 109 16.47 7.06 -1.34
N LEU A 110 16.58 8.38 -1.54
CA LEU A 110 16.29 9.38 -0.51
C LEU A 110 14.87 9.95 -0.63
N TYR A 111 14.38 10.21 -1.84
CA TYR A 111 13.07 10.85 -2.00
C TYR A 111 11.91 9.84 -2.11
N ALA A 112 12.14 8.59 -2.56
CA ALA A 112 11.06 7.60 -2.67
C ALA A 112 10.47 7.19 -1.30
N PRO A 113 11.26 6.93 -0.24
CA PRO A 113 10.75 6.62 1.08
C PRO A 113 9.77 7.65 1.67
N PRO A 114 10.10 8.96 1.76
CA PRO A 114 9.17 9.94 2.31
C PRO A 114 7.91 10.11 1.47
N ILE A 115 7.99 10.03 0.13
CA ILE A 115 6.79 10.10 -0.73
C ILE A 115 5.85 8.93 -0.46
N ALA A 116 6.37 7.70 -0.48
CA ALA A 116 5.57 6.51 -0.20
C ALA A 116 5.02 6.52 1.23
N MET A 117 5.82 6.95 2.21
CA MET A 117 5.42 7.08 3.62
C MET A 117 4.26 8.04 3.80
N LEU A 118 4.38 9.26 3.26
CA LEU A 118 3.35 10.29 3.36
C LEU A 118 2.04 9.82 2.72
N PHE A 119 2.11 9.24 1.54
CA PHE A 119 0.89 8.86 0.84
C PHE A 119 0.25 7.58 1.39
N ALA A 120 1.05 6.57 1.79
CA ALA A 120 0.53 5.38 2.47
C ALA A 120 -0.14 5.73 3.81
N LEU A 121 0.38 6.72 4.53
CA LEU A 121 -0.27 7.25 5.72
C LEU A 121 -1.66 7.84 5.39
N ILE A 122 -1.76 8.69 4.37
CA ILE A 122 -3.03 9.28 3.94
C ILE A 122 -4.04 8.18 3.57
N VAL A 123 -3.61 7.19 2.78
CA VAL A 123 -4.47 6.07 2.36
C VAL A 123 -4.94 5.23 3.55
N GLU A 124 -4.06 4.95 4.51
CA GLU A 124 -4.41 4.17 5.71
C GLU A 124 -5.38 4.94 6.62
N LEU A 125 -5.25 6.27 6.69
CA LEU A 125 -6.19 7.14 7.42
C LEU A 125 -7.57 7.16 6.74
N ASP A 126 -7.61 7.26 5.41
CA ASP A 126 -8.85 7.22 4.61
C ASP A 126 -9.62 5.90 4.80
N ASN A 127 -8.93 4.75 4.76
CA ASN A 127 -9.54 3.44 5.00
C ASN A 127 -10.13 3.29 6.40
N GLY A 128 -9.61 4.05 7.38
CA GLY A 128 -10.04 3.98 8.77
C GLY A 128 -11.45 4.50 9.03
N ALA A 129 -11.94 5.41 8.19
CA ALA A 129 -13.29 5.95 8.29
C ALA A 129 -14.37 4.94 7.86
N SER A 130 -14.00 3.95 7.03
CA SER A 130 -14.91 2.97 6.43
C SER A 130 -15.20 1.75 7.31
N SER A 131 -14.64 1.70 8.53
CA SER A 131 -14.83 0.58 9.45
C SER A 131 -16.14 0.72 10.24
N LYS A 132 -17.28 0.31 9.66
CA LYS A 132 -18.42 -0.09 10.50
C LYS A 132 -17.95 -1.23 11.42
N PRO A 133 -18.16 -1.15 12.75
CA PRO A 133 -17.79 -2.22 13.67
C PRO A 133 -18.72 -3.41 13.44
N GLY A 134 -18.21 -4.50 12.85
CA GLY A 134 -19.02 -5.72 12.69
C GLY A 134 -18.58 -6.79 11.68
N ALA A 135 -17.51 -6.61 10.90
CA ALA A 135 -17.02 -7.70 10.05
C ALA A 135 -16.09 -8.62 10.84
N GLY A 136 -16.71 -9.61 11.49
CA GLY A 136 -16.03 -10.65 12.27
C GLY A 136 -14.98 -11.42 11.48
N LYS A 137 -13.99 -11.91 12.22
CA LYS A 137 -12.92 -12.83 11.84
C LYS A 137 -13.41 -13.93 10.86
N PRO A 138 -12.60 -14.32 9.84
CA PRO A 138 -12.86 -15.54 9.09
C PRO A 138 -12.86 -16.73 10.04
N GLY A 139 -14.02 -17.38 10.16
CA GLY A 139 -14.21 -18.51 11.05
C GLY A 139 -13.28 -19.67 10.69
N MET A 140 -12.52 -20.13 11.68
CA MET A 140 -12.05 -21.51 11.72
C MET A 140 -13.25 -22.45 11.58
N PRO A 141 -13.17 -23.52 10.76
CA PRO A 141 -14.21 -24.53 10.72
C PRO A 141 -14.23 -25.28 12.06
N LYS A 142 -15.37 -25.22 12.77
CA LYS A 142 -15.57 -25.95 14.03
C LYS A 142 -15.90 -27.41 13.70
N PRO A 143 -15.10 -28.41 14.13
CA PRO A 143 -15.40 -29.81 13.91
C PRO A 143 -16.55 -30.26 14.83
N GLY A 144 -17.50 -31.00 14.25
CA GLY A 144 -18.33 -32.02 14.91
C GLY A 144 -19.04 -31.63 16.21
N ALA A 145 -20.34 -31.35 16.11
CA ALA A 145 -21.27 -31.53 17.22
C ALA A 145 -22.46 -32.36 16.73
N GLY A 146 -22.32 -33.69 16.82
CA GLY A 146 -23.46 -34.57 16.75
C GLY A 146 -24.46 -34.25 17.87
N LYS A 147 -25.76 -34.40 17.58
CA LYS A 147 -26.79 -34.53 18.61
C LYS A 147 -27.57 -35.82 18.40
N PRO A 148 -27.67 -36.68 19.43
CA PRO A 148 -28.38 -37.96 19.40
C PRO A 148 -29.84 -37.87 19.88
N GLY A 149 -30.67 -38.81 19.40
CA GLY A 149 -31.92 -39.29 20.03
C GLY A 149 -33.17 -38.45 19.71
N ALA A 150 -34.39 -38.99 19.59
CA ALA A 150 -34.88 -40.35 19.82
C ALA A 150 -36.22 -40.53 19.07
N ALA A 151 -36.55 -41.79 18.80
CA ALA A 151 -37.68 -42.25 17.99
C ALA A 151 -39.08 -42.02 18.60
N LYS A 152 -40.10 -42.04 17.73
CA LYS A 152 -41.42 -42.65 18.00
C LYS A 152 -41.96 -43.36 16.74
N PRO A 153 -42.80 -44.41 16.87
CA PRO A 153 -42.90 -45.50 15.91
C PRO A 153 -44.12 -45.45 14.94
N LYS A 154 -43.96 -46.19 13.83
CA LYS A 154 -44.91 -46.66 12.77
C LYS A 154 -46.10 -47.46 13.39
N PRO A 155 -47.24 -47.84 12.73
CA PRO A 155 -47.48 -48.08 11.28
C PRO A 155 -48.89 -47.67 10.77
N ALA A 156 -49.44 -47.95 9.57
CA ALA A 156 -49.27 -49.01 8.57
C ALA A 156 -49.95 -48.65 7.23
N GLY A 157 -49.59 -49.40 6.18
CA GLY A 157 -50.42 -49.68 4.99
C GLY A 157 -50.26 -48.67 3.84
N GLY A 158 -49.98 -49.03 2.60
CA GLY A 158 -50.02 -50.31 1.90
C GLY A 158 -50.38 -49.99 0.46
N GLY A 159 -49.55 -50.41 -0.50
CA GLY A 159 -49.76 -50.13 -1.92
C GLY A 159 -50.86 -51.00 -2.54
N ALA A 160 -51.47 -50.46 -3.59
CA ALA A 160 -52.08 -51.09 -4.76
C ALA A 160 -52.39 -49.90 -5.68
N GLY A 161 -51.99 -49.86 -6.94
CA GLY A 161 -52.40 -50.76 -8.01
C GLY A 161 -53.06 -49.88 -9.06
#